data_AF-A0A183HUQ3-F1
#
_entry.id   AF-A0A183HUQ3-F1
#
_cell.length_a   1.000
_cell.length_b   1.000
_cell.length_c   1.000
_cell.angle_alpha   90.00
_cell.angle_beta   90.00
_cell.angle_gamma   90.00
#
_symmetry.space_group_name_H-M   'P 1'
#
loop_
_entity.id
_entity.type
_entity.pdbx_description
1 polymer ?
#
loop_
_entity_poly.entity_id
_entity_poly.type
_entity_poly.pdbx_seq_one_letter_code
_entity_poly.pdbx_strand_id
1 'polypeptide(L)' 'MMIRQAFLLTIFSIPCIYGAVGGLVGRTQAAGAKGFLTCNGRPEGGVLIKLYDDDRGINSTDQPIN' A
#
# COMPACT_ATOMS: atom_id res chain seq x y z
N MET A 1 29.99 -21.16 -24.86
CA MET A 1 28.55 -21.51 -24.70
C MET A 1 28.10 -21.40 -23.24
N MET A 2 28.77 -22.08 -22.30
CA MET A 2 28.34 -22.21 -20.90
C MET A 2 28.37 -20.89 -20.11
N ILE A 3 29.36 -20.03 -20.33
CA ILE A 3 29.45 -18.71 -19.67
C ILE A 3 28.29 -17.80 -20.09
N ARG A 4 27.94 -17.76 -21.39
CA ARG A 4 26.83 -16.94 -21.89
C ARG A 4 25.49 -17.41 -21.33
N GLN A 5 25.28 -18.73 -21.24
CA GLN A 5 24.09 -19.30 -20.64
C GLN A 5 24.02 -19.03 -19.13
N ALA A 6 25.14 -19.16 -18.41
CA ALA A 6 25.21 -18.82 -16.99
C ALA A 6 24.89 -17.35 -16.72
N PHE A 7 25.39 -16.42 -17.56
CA PHE A 7 25.07 -14.99 -17.48
C PHE A 7 23.59 -14.69 -17.73
N LEU A 8 22.98 -15.33 -18.73
CA LEU A 8 21.56 -15.15 -19.01
C LEU A 8 20.68 -15.70 -17.88
N LEU A 9 21.07 -16.84 -17.30
CA LEU A 9 20.39 -17.42 -16.14
C LEU A 9 20.49 -16.51 -14.91
N THR A 10 21.67 -15.97 -14.58
CA THR A 10 21.79 -15.04 -13.45
C THR A 10 20.98 -13.76 -13.64
N ILE A 11 21.02 -13.14 -14.83
CA ILE A 11 20.22 -11.94 -15.11
C ILE A 11 18.71 -12.20 -14.94
N PHE A 12 18.24 -13.39 -15.33
CA PHE A 12 16.82 -13.74 -15.22
C PHE A 12 16.40 -14.14 -13.79
N SER A 13 17.27 -14.82 -13.04
CA SER A 13 16.95 -15.30 -11.69
C SER A 13 17.02 -14.21 -10.61
N ILE A 14 17.85 -13.19 -10.80
CA ILE A 14 18.06 -12.12 -9.82
C ILE A 14 16.76 -11.34 -9.50
N PRO A 15 15.99 -10.81 -10.47
CA PRO A 15 14.75 -10.09 -10.20
C PRO A 15 13.70 -10.92 -9.45
N CYS A 16 13.62 -12.23 -9.72
CA CYS A 16 12.69 -13.14 -9.03
C CYS A 16 12.99 -13.25 -7.53
N ILE A 17 14.28 -13.30 -7.16
CA ILE A 17 14.72 -13.37 -5.76
C ILE A 17 14.46 -12.04 -5.06
N TYR A 18 14.75 -10.91 -5.71
CA TYR A 18 14.47 -9.58 -5.15
C TYR A 18 12.97 -9.29 -5.01
N GLY A 19 12.13 -9.76 -5.93
CA GLY A 19 10.66 -9.65 -5.80
C GLY A 19 10.12 -10.49 -4.64
N ALA A 20 10.63 -11.70 -4.44
CA ALA A 20 10.24 -12.57 -3.33
C ALA A 20 10.65 -12.02 -1.97
N VAL A 21 11.89 -11.52 -1.82
CA VAL A 21 12.39 -10.96 -0.55
C VAL A 21 11.90 -9.52 -0.32
N GLY A 22 11.84 -8.71 -1.38
CA GLY A 22 11.35 -7.32 -1.34
C GLY A 22 9.84 -7.21 -1.15
N GLY A 23 9.07 -8.24 -1.49
CA GLY A 23 7.66 -8.36 -1.13
C GLY A 23 7.43 -8.81 0.32
N LEU A 24 8.42 -9.45 0.95
CA LEU A 24 8.39 -9.88 2.36
C LEU A 24 8.78 -8.74 3.32
N VAL A 25 9.60 -7.79 2.87
CA VAL A 25 9.88 -6.55 3.59
C VAL A 25 8.92 -5.48 3.08
N GLY A 26 7.70 -5.48 3.63
CA GLY A 26 6.76 -4.39 3.40
C GLY A 26 7.43 -3.05 3.70
N ARG A 27 7.48 -2.17 2.70
CA ARG A 27 7.97 -0.80 2.92
C ARG A 27 6.94 -0.08 3.79
N THR A 28 7.40 0.69 4.77
CA THR A 28 6.53 1.64 5.47
C THR A 28 5.92 2.59 4.44
N GLN A 29 4.61 2.47 4.21
CA GLN A 29 3.85 3.38 3.35
C GLN A 29 3.23 4.46 4.23
N ALA A 30 3.12 5.68 3.72
CA ALA A 30 2.48 6.79 4.40
C ALA A 30 1.55 7.52 3.41
N ALA A 31 0.39 7.93 3.89
CA ALA A 31 -0.61 8.68 3.13
C ALA A 31 -0.94 10.00 3.84
N GLY A 32 -1.37 11.00 3.06
CA GLY A 32 -1.80 12.30 3.58
C GLY A 32 -2.88 12.92 2.70
N ALA A 33 -3.75 13.72 3.30
CA ALA A 33 -4.86 14.40 2.62
C ALA A 33 -4.86 15.90 2.94
N LYS A 34 -5.31 16.72 1.98
CA LYS A 34 -5.45 18.17 2.13
C LYS A 34 -6.74 18.63 1.45
N GLY A 35 -7.47 19.54 2.08
CA GLY A 35 -8.69 20.12 1.53
C GLY A 35 -9.34 21.14 2.46
N PHE A 36 -10.55 21.59 2.10
CA PHE A 36 -11.39 22.46 2.90
C PHE A 36 -12.67 21.72 3.28
N LEU A 37 -13.04 21.78 4.56
CA LEU A 37 -14.38 21.39 5.00
C LEU A 37 -15.32 22.57 4.76
N THR A 38 -16.45 22.28 4.12
CA THR A 38 -17.49 23.29 3.90
C THR A 38 -18.83 22.79 4.43
N CYS A 39 -19.61 23.72 4.98
CA CYS A 39 -21.00 23.53 5.34
C CYS A 39 -21.83 24.51 4.49
N ASN A 40 -22.69 23.98 3.62
CA ASN A 40 -23.50 24.79 2.69
C ASN A 40 -22.67 25.80 1.86
N GLY A 41 -21.50 25.38 1.39
CA GLY A 41 -20.61 26.22 0.59
C GLY A 41 -19.80 27.24 1.38
N ARG A 42 -19.87 27.25 2.72
CA ARG A 42 -19.06 28.12 3.58
C ARG A 42 -17.96 27.31 4.26
N PRO A 43 -16.71 27.80 4.33
CA PRO A 43 -15.63 27.12 5.05
C PRO A 43 -15.97 26.97 6.54
N GLU A 44 -15.79 25.76 7.07
CA GLU A 44 -16.06 25.45 8.47
C GLU A 44 -14.75 25.40 9.27
N GLY A 45 -14.72 26.11 10.40
CA GLY A 45 -13.57 26.19 11.30
C GLY A 45 -13.78 25.41 12.60
N GLY A 46 -12.68 25.12 13.32
CA GLY A 46 -12.75 24.46 14.62
C GLY A 46 -13.17 22.98 14.59
N VAL A 47 -13.18 22.37 13.40
CA VAL A 47 -13.54 20.96 13.22
C VAL A 47 -12.35 20.06 13.53
N LEU A 48 -12.55 19.06 14.37
CA LEU A 48 -11.58 18.00 14.61
C LEU A 48 -11.59 17.00 13.45
N ILE A 49 -10.46 16.84 12.77
CA ILE A 49 -10.30 15.91 11.64
C ILE A 49 -9.38 14.78 12.06
N LYS A 50 -9.80 13.54 11.80
CA LYS A 50 -8.98 12.34 12.00
C LYS A 50 -8.77 11.67 10.65
N LEU A 51 -7.51 11.58 10.22
CA LEU A 51 -7.12 10.66 9.16
C LEU A 51 -6.92 9.29 9.80
N TYR A 52 -7.69 8.30 9.35
CA TYR A 52 -7.56 6.92 9.80
C TYR A 52 -7.52 6.02 8.57
N ASP A 53 -6.76 4.94 8.67
CA ASP A 53 -6.79 3.87 7.68
C ASP A 53 -8.01 2.99 7.95
N ASP A 54 -8.86 2.76 6.94
CA ASP A 54 -9.96 1.80 7.05
C ASP A 54 -9.46 0.44 6.53
N ASP A 55 -8.50 -0.12 7.25
CA ASP A 55 -8.05 -1.50 7.03
C ASP A 55 -9.15 -2.45 7.49
N ARG A 56 -10.17 -2.64 6.65
CA ARG A 56 -10.99 -3.85 6.69
C ARG A 56 -10.12 -4.98 6.16
N GLY A 57 -9.16 -5.43 6.98
CA GLY A 57 -8.42 -6.65 6.72
C GLY A 57 -9.40 -7.77 6.35
N ILE A 58 -8.98 -8.73 5.52
CA ILE A 58 -9.81 -9.86 5.06
C ILE A 58 -10.56 -10.44 6.26
N ASN A 59 -11.82 -10.05 6.38
CA ASN A 59 -12.71 -10.52 7.40
C ASN A 59 -13.27 -11.83 6.84
N SER A 60 -12.73 -12.96 7.30
CA SER A 60 -13.29 -14.28 7.01
C SER A 60 -14.73 -14.45 7.54
N THR A 61 -15.31 -13.43 8.16
CA THR A 61 -16.69 -13.40 8.67
C THR A 61 -17.32 -12.02 8.44
N ASP A 62 -17.47 -11.63 7.18
CA ASP A 62 -18.35 -10.54 6.79
C ASP A 62 -19.80 -10.86 7.22
N GLN A 63 -20.17 -10.43 8.43
CA GLN A 63 -21.57 -10.24 8.77
C GLN A 63 -21.77 -8.80 9.26
N PRO A 64 -22.62 -8.00 8.58
CA PRO A 64 -23.09 -6.75 9.13
C PRO A 64 -23.98 -7.09 10.34
N ILE A 65 -23.58 -6.64 11.53
CA ILE A 65 -24.53 -6.55 12.64
C ILE A 65 -25.50 -5.42 12.31
N ASN A 66 -26.76 -5.81 12.12
CA ASN A 66 -27.95 -4.96 12.02
C ASN A 66 -28.06 -4.04 13.24
#